data_AF-A0A9W7BK98-F1
#
_entry.id   AF-A0A9W7BK98-F1
#
_cell.length_a   1.000
_cell.length_b   1.000
_cell.length_c   1.000
_cell.angle_alpha   90.00
_cell.angle_beta   90.00
_cell.angle_gamma   90.00
#
_symmetry.space_group_name_H-M   'P 1'
#
loop_
_entity.id
_entity.type
_entity.pdbx_description
1 polymer ?
#
loop_
_entity_poly.entity_id
_entity_poly.type
_entity_poly.pdbx_seq_one_letter_code
_entity_poly.pdbx_strand_id
1 'polypeptide(L)'
;MEEKTPKKRRSSVKRSIGKGLSKMGLSKKKLFKKKGKGNSKATTTISTPHNEPLPTVHDNLSLPPPSTAASASTVDLSTCELNGTWEQDRLVDVDKYLTHSNVPWLVKKMILKIKPKMTIELTDATFKISMTGGQKTKVDEGEWGVPFKGQNPRGDALLVTTTYRIDKSKGLCVVTTSKNELRGNVELMTRYMKDGECVLLVGPKISVKDGKTEVSSERFFKRKQE
;
A
#
# COMPACT_ATOMS: atom_id res chain seq x y z
N MET A 1 -19.40 8.11 -58.99
CA MET A 1 -18.52 7.74 -60.10
C MET A 1 -17.10 8.13 -59.73
N GLU A 2 -16.21 7.16 -59.88
CA GLU A 2 -14.75 7.23 -60.02
C GLU A 2 -13.89 7.76 -58.87
N GLU A 3 -13.50 6.77 -58.06
CA GLU A 3 -12.24 6.58 -57.36
C GLU A 3 -10.99 6.90 -58.22
N LYS A 4 -10.03 7.66 -57.66
CA LYS A 4 -8.65 7.71 -58.16
C LYS A 4 -7.65 7.69 -57.01
N THR A 5 -7.07 6.51 -56.76
CA THR A 5 -5.72 6.39 -56.20
C THR A 5 -4.74 6.05 -57.32
N PRO A 6 -3.48 6.52 -57.23
CA PRO A 6 -2.38 5.61 -57.56
C PRO A 6 -1.14 5.70 -56.65
N LYS A 7 -0.76 4.50 -56.18
CA LYS A 7 0.57 3.86 -56.17
C LYS A 7 1.79 4.53 -55.47
N LYS A 8 2.19 3.83 -54.40
CA LYS A 8 3.53 3.26 -54.07
C LYS A 8 4.80 4.00 -54.51
N ARG A 9 5.62 4.37 -53.53
CA ARG A 9 7.10 4.34 -53.63
C ARG A 9 7.70 3.45 -52.55
N ARG A 10 8.32 2.35 -53.00
CA ARG A 10 9.25 1.54 -52.21
C ARG A 10 10.52 2.36 -51.98
N SER A 11 11.02 2.41 -50.75
CA SER A 11 12.44 2.65 -50.52
C SER A 11 12.97 1.52 -49.64
N SER A 12 13.75 0.66 -50.27
CA SER A 12 14.57 -0.36 -49.67
C SER A 12 15.81 0.30 -49.07
N VAL A 13 16.00 0.20 -47.75
CA VAL A 13 17.31 0.41 -47.13
C VAL A 13 17.63 -0.81 -46.27
N LYS A 14 18.43 -1.71 -46.86
CA LYS A 14 19.23 -2.71 -46.15
C LYS A 14 20.51 -2.01 -45.67
N ARG A 15 20.80 -2.06 -44.37
CA ARG A 15 22.15 -1.99 -43.78
C ARG A 15 22.13 -2.87 -42.51
N SER A 16 22.61 -4.10 -42.62
CA SER A 16 23.99 -4.53 -42.37
C SER A 16 24.27 -4.81 -40.88
N ILE A 17 24.23 -6.09 -40.54
CA ILE A 17 25.26 -6.85 -39.82
C ILE A 17 26.07 -6.05 -38.78
N GLY A 18 25.82 -6.34 -37.51
CA GLY A 18 26.70 -6.01 -36.39
C GLY A 18 26.70 -7.16 -35.39
N LYS A 19 27.43 -8.23 -35.71
CA LYS A 19 27.82 -9.26 -34.75
C LYS A 19 28.67 -8.60 -33.66
N GLY A 20 28.27 -8.74 -32.40
CA GLY A 20 29.00 -8.25 -31.25
C GLY A 20 28.91 -9.24 -30.09
N LEU A 21 29.49 -10.43 -30.29
CA LEU A 21 29.85 -11.34 -29.21
C LEU A 21 30.99 -10.68 -28.40
N SER A 22 30.74 -10.36 -27.14
CA SER A 22 31.80 -10.29 -26.15
C SER A 22 31.42 -11.14 -24.94
N LYS A 23 31.92 -12.38 -24.99
CA LYS A 23 32.10 -13.27 -23.84
C LYS A 23 33.03 -12.59 -22.83
N MET A 24 32.55 -12.29 -21.64
CA MET A 24 33.32 -12.14 -20.41
C MET A 24 32.32 -12.39 -19.28
N GLY A 25 32.47 -13.27 -18.30
CA GLY A 25 33.57 -14.10 -17.85
C GLY A 25 33.13 -14.55 -16.46
N LEU A 26 32.63 -15.78 -16.35
CA LEU A 26 32.25 -16.40 -15.08
C LEU A 26 33.51 -16.63 -14.24
N SER A 27 33.77 -15.75 -13.27
CA SER A 27 34.77 -16.02 -12.23
C SER A 27 34.17 -16.94 -11.16
N LYS A 28 34.48 -18.23 -11.29
CA LYS A 28 34.44 -19.20 -10.19
C LYS A 28 35.67 -18.97 -9.30
N LYS A 29 35.47 -18.74 -8.00
CA LYS A 29 36.38 -18.95 -6.83
C LYS A 29 36.02 -17.90 -5.75
N LYS A 30 35.76 -18.20 -4.48
CA LYS A 30 36.27 -19.24 -3.58
C LYS A 30 35.23 -19.56 -2.50
N LEU A 31 34.97 -20.85 -2.33
CA LEU A 31 34.33 -21.45 -1.17
C LEU A 31 35.43 -21.58 -0.08
N PHE A 32 35.32 -20.86 1.03
CA PHE A 32 36.14 -21.12 2.21
C PHE A 32 35.34 -21.94 3.23
N LYS A 33 35.70 -23.22 3.35
CA LYS A 33 35.43 -24.05 4.53
C LYS A 33 36.67 -24.03 5.43
N LYS A 34 36.51 -23.66 6.70
CA LYS A 34 37.34 -24.11 7.84
C LYS A 34 36.59 -23.71 9.13
N LYS A 35 35.88 -24.63 9.79
CA LYS A 35 36.28 -25.50 10.91
C LYS A 35 36.86 -24.77 12.13
N GLY A 36 36.09 -24.76 13.22
CA GLY A 36 36.53 -24.62 14.62
C GLY A 36 35.33 -24.96 15.54
N LYS A 37 35.10 -26.24 15.88
CA LYS A 37 35.28 -26.86 17.21
C LYS A 37 35.43 -25.88 18.39
N GLY A 38 34.51 -25.95 19.34
CA GLY A 38 34.62 -25.40 20.68
C GLY A 38 33.42 -25.79 21.55
N ASN A 39 33.58 -26.83 22.36
CA ASN A 39 32.67 -27.26 23.42
C ASN A 39 32.53 -26.17 24.49
N SER A 40 31.33 -25.96 25.04
CA SER A 40 31.11 -25.65 26.46
C SER A 40 29.64 -25.91 26.81
N LYS A 41 29.42 -26.98 27.59
CA LYS A 41 28.20 -27.21 28.36
C LYS A 41 28.14 -26.15 29.47
N ALA A 42 27.07 -25.36 29.51
CA ALA A 42 26.72 -24.56 30.67
C ALA A 42 25.36 -25.04 31.19
N THR A 43 25.42 -25.85 32.25
CA THR A 43 24.27 -26.24 33.07
C THR A 43 23.82 -25.02 33.85
N THR A 44 22.62 -24.51 33.56
CA THR A 44 22.01 -23.43 34.36
C THR A 44 21.01 -24.05 35.32
N THR A 45 21.34 -23.95 36.61
CA THR A 45 20.53 -24.39 37.75
C THR A 45 19.30 -23.49 37.87
N ILE A 46 18.11 -24.09 37.92
CA ILE A 46 16.85 -23.41 38.20
C ILE A 46 16.69 -23.35 39.72
N SER A 47 16.79 -22.16 40.30
CA SER A 47 16.41 -21.88 41.69
C SER A 47 15.00 -21.30 41.71
N THR A 48 14.12 -22.02 42.40
CA THR A 48 12.73 -21.69 42.74
C THR A 48 12.63 -20.38 43.54
N PRO A 49 11.70 -19.46 43.21
CA PRO A 49 11.36 -18.38 44.11
C PRO A 49 10.33 -18.83 45.16
N HIS A 50 10.57 -18.36 46.38
CA HIS A 50 9.77 -18.51 47.59
C HIS A 50 8.38 -17.86 47.40
N ASN A 51 7.32 -18.59 47.76
CA ASN A 51 5.97 -18.04 47.91
C ASN A 51 5.87 -17.39 49.30
N GLU A 52 5.75 -16.06 49.37
CA GLU A 52 5.19 -15.36 50.53
C GLU A 52 3.74 -14.95 50.22
N PRO A 53 2.78 -15.17 51.14
CA PRO A 53 1.42 -14.71 50.95
C PRO A 53 1.33 -13.19 51.23
N LEU A 54 0.90 -12.43 50.23
CA LEU A 54 0.58 -11.01 50.37
C LEU A 54 -0.84 -10.83 50.96
N PRO A 55 -1.05 -9.78 51.77
CA PRO A 55 -2.24 -9.60 52.60
C PRO A 55 -3.49 -9.20 51.82
N THR A 56 -4.63 -9.66 52.33
CA THR A 56 -5.99 -9.30 51.94
C THR A 56 -6.23 -7.81 52.18
N VAL A 57 -6.42 -7.04 51.10
CA VAL A 57 -6.93 -5.66 51.16
C VAL A 57 -8.35 -5.67 50.61
N HIS A 58 -9.32 -5.54 51.50
CA HIS A 58 -10.67 -5.15 51.16
C HIS A 58 -10.69 -3.63 51.00
N ASP A 59 -10.62 -3.13 49.77
CA ASP A 59 -10.94 -1.73 49.49
C ASP A 59 -12.12 -1.63 48.54
N ASN A 60 -13.19 -1.09 49.12
CA ASN A 60 -14.50 -0.86 48.59
C ASN A 60 -14.44 0.39 47.69
N LEU A 61 -14.03 0.23 46.44
CA LEU A 61 -14.12 1.27 45.41
C LEU A 61 -15.26 0.95 44.46
N SER A 62 -16.48 1.32 44.88
CA SER A 62 -17.61 1.49 43.97
C SER A 62 -17.23 2.50 42.89
N LEU A 63 -17.04 2.01 41.67
CA LEU A 63 -16.95 2.88 40.50
C LEU A 63 -18.30 3.61 40.34
N PRO A 64 -18.32 4.94 40.15
CA PRO A 64 -19.56 5.61 39.81
C PRO A 64 -20.12 5.03 38.50
N PRO A 65 -21.45 4.87 38.38
CA PRO A 65 -22.06 4.43 37.13
C PRO A 65 -21.62 5.35 36.00
N PRO A 66 -21.46 4.83 34.77
CA PRO A 66 -21.04 5.65 33.64
C PRO A 66 -22.08 6.75 33.41
N SER A 67 -21.75 7.96 33.87
CA SER A 67 -22.41 9.19 33.49
C SER A 67 -22.26 9.32 31.98
N THR A 68 -23.37 9.07 31.26
CA THR A 68 -23.73 9.67 29.97
C THR A 68 -22.52 10.05 29.11
N ALA A 69 -21.99 9.04 28.40
CA ALA A 69 -21.05 9.27 27.33
C ALA A 69 -21.62 10.36 26.40
N ALA A 70 -20.87 11.45 26.28
CA ALA A 70 -21.08 12.49 25.29
C ALA A 70 -21.35 11.82 23.94
N SER A 71 -22.45 12.21 23.31
CA SER A 71 -22.93 11.72 22.03
C SER A 71 -21.79 11.68 21.01
N ALA A 72 -21.18 10.51 20.82
CA ALA A 72 -20.30 10.28 19.70
C ALA A 72 -21.18 10.44 18.46
N SER A 73 -21.00 11.53 17.73
CA SER A 73 -21.66 11.75 16.45
C SER A 73 -21.23 10.60 15.54
N THR A 74 -22.05 9.56 15.44
CA THR A 74 -21.90 8.48 14.49
C THR A 74 -21.99 9.10 13.11
N VAL A 75 -20.84 9.18 12.44
CA VAL A 75 -20.78 9.62 11.04
C VAL A 75 -21.44 8.53 10.22
N ASP A 76 -22.57 8.84 9.58
CA ASP A 76 -23.16 7.97 8.58
C ASP A 76 -22.22 7.94 7.36
N LEU A 77 -21.55 6.81 7.18
CA LEU A 77 -20.59 6.63 6.09
C LEU A 77 -21.27 6.27 4.76
N SER A 78 -22.54 5.89 4.77
CA SER A 78 -23.27 5.50 3.55
C SER A 78 -23.48 6.68 2.59
N THR A 79 -23.61 7.89 3.15
CA THR A 79 -23.76 9.16 2.41
C THR A 79 -22.43 9.88 2.19
N CYS A 80 -21.30 9.24 2.52
CA CYS A 80 -19.98 9.84 2.39
C CYS A 80 -19.67 10.27 0.95
N GLU A 81 -19.11 11.48 0.77
CA GLU A 81 -18.68 11.99 -0.52
C GLU A 81 -17.62 11.12 -1.22
N LEU A 82 -16.88 10.27 -0.50
CA LEU A 82 -15.95 9.31 -1.10
C LEU A 82 -16.66 8.17 -1.85
N ASN A 83 -17.91 7.85 -1.51
CA ASN A 83 -18.65 6.80 -2.18
C ASN A 83 -18.87 7.13 -3.67
N GLY A 84 -18.86 6.10 -4.51
CA GLY A 84 -19.09 6.18 -5.95
C GLY A 84 -17.90 5.76 -6.80
N THR A 85 -18.01 6.06 -8.10
CA THR A 85 -17.02 5.67 -9.11
C THR A 85 -16.18 6.86 -9.57
N TRP A 86 -14.87 6.64 -9.61
CA TRP A 86 -13.85 7.64 -9.84
C TRP A 86 -12.91 7.20 -10.96
N GLU A 87 -12.48 8.12 -11.81
CA GLU A 87 -11.52 7.87 -12.89
C GLU A 87 -10.26 8.72 -12.70
N GLN A 88 -9.09 8.10 -12.85
CA GLN A 88 -7.82 8.79 -12.61
C GLN A 88 -7.62 9.93 -13.62
N ASP A 89 -7.47 11.14 -13.10
CA ASP A 89 -7.26 12.37 -13.86
C ASP A 89 -5.76 12.69 -13.99
N ARG A 90 -5.10 12.87 -12.84
CA ARG A 90 -3.70 13.30 -12.79
C ARG A 90 -2.88 12.56 -11.73
N LEU A 91 -1.56 12.58 -11.94
CA LEU A 91 -0.56 11.93 -11.09
C LEU A 91 0.48 12.96 -10.64
N VAL A 92 0.87 12.88 -9.36
CA VAL A 92 1.95 13.68 -8.78
C VAL A 92 2.95 12.73 -8.13
N ASP A 93 4.23 12.88 -8.46
CA ASP A 93 5.36 12.13 -7.89
C ASP A 93 5.29 10.59 -7.97
N VAL A 94 4.39 10.03 -8.79
CA VAL A 94 4.27 8.57 -8.98
C VAL A 94 5.55 7.96 -9.55
N ASP A 95 6.23 8.61 -10.51
CA ASP A 95 7.48 8.08 -11.08
C ASP A 95 8.60 8.01 -10.02
N LYS A 96 8.68 9.03 -9.16
CA LYS A 96 9.63 9.11 -8.04
C LYS A 96 9.36 8.00 -7.03
N TYR A 97 8.10 7.83 -6.62
CA TYR A 97 7.68 6.74 -5.74
C TYR A 97 8.00 5.36 -6.33
N LEU A 98 7.65 5.10 -7.60
CA LEU A 98 7.92 3.80 -8.24
C LEU A 98 9.42 3.51 -8.36
N THR A 99 10.23 4.54 -8.60
CA THR A 99 11.69 4.43 -8.63
C THR A 99 12.24 4.09 -7.24
N HIS A 100 11.77 4.77 -6.20
CA HIS A 100 12.14 4.48 -4.81
C HIS A 100 11.73 3.06 -4.37
N SER A 101 10.56 2.60 -4.82
CA SER A 101 10.06 1.24 -4.59
C SER A 101 10.74 0.15 -5.44
N ASN A 102 11.81 0.50 -6.15
CA ASN A 102 12.60 -0.37 -7.04
C ASN A 102 11.73 -1.10 -8.09
N VAL A 103 10.72 -0.41 -8.62
CA VAL A 103 9.87 -0.96 -9.68
C VAL A 103 10.64 -0.94 -11.00
N PRO A 104 10.72 -2.08 -11.73
CA PRO A 104 11.42 -2.13 -13.01
C PRO A 104 10.91 -1.08 -13.99
N TRP A 105 11.83 -0.47 -14.75
CA TRP A 105 11.52 0.65 -15.65
C TRP A 105 10.38 0.35 -16.64
N LEU A 106 10.33 -0.86 -17.19
CA LEU A 106 9.26 -1.26 -18.11
C LEU A 106 7.89 -1.29 -17.41
N VAL A 107 7.84 -1.81 -16.17
CA VAL A 107 6.63 -1.84 -15.35
C VAL A 107 6.20 -0.42 -14.98
N LYS A 108 7.15 0.45 -14.62
CA LYS A 108 6.91 1.86 -14.34
C LYS A 108 6.24 2.58 -15.51
N LYS A 109 6.78 2.41 -16.73
CA LYS A 109 6.19 2.95 -17.96
C LYS A 109 4.76 2.46 -18.21
N MET A 110 4.46 1.20 -17.90
CA MET A 110 3.09 0.68 -18.01
C MET A 110 2.17 1.32 -16.97
N ILE A 111 2.59 1.37 -15.69
CA ILE A 111 1.78 1.95 -14.61
C ILE A 111 1.43 3.43 -14.90
N LEU A 112 2.38 4.21 -15.40
CA LEU A 112 2.16 5.63 -15.73
C LEU A 112 1.22 5.86 -16.92
N LYS A 113 1.01 4.85 -17.78
CA LYS A 113 0.10 4.93 -18.93
C LYS A 113 -1.31 4.44 -18.61
N ILE A 114 -1.47 3.64 -17.55
CA ILE A 114 -2.77 3.11 -17.15
C ILE A 114 -3.54 4.21 -16.43
N LYS A 115 -4.80 4.40 -16.85
CA LYS A 115 -5.79 5.24 -16.16
C LYS A 115 -6.76 4.33 -15.40
N PRO A 116 -6.48 4.01 -14.12
CA PRO A 116 -7.36 3.15 -13.36
C PRO A 116 -8.68 3.85 -13.04
N LYS A 117 -9.71 3.03 -12.88
CA LYS A 117 -11.01 3.37 -12.32
C LYS A 117 -11.09 2.82 -10.91
N MET A 118 -11.61 3.62 -9.99
CA MET A 118 -11.76 3.27 -8.58
C MET A 118 -13.23 3.37 -8.18
N THR A 119 -13.76 2.36 -7.53
CA THR A 119 -15.11 2.38 -6.94
C THR A 119 -14.97 2.21 -5.43
N ILE A 120 -15.63 3.07 -4.68
CA ILE A 120 -15.60 3.09 -3.21
C ILE A 120 -17.04 2.93 -2.71
N GLU A 121 -17.23 1.97 -1.81
CA GLU A 121 -18.47 1.71 -1.09
C GLU A 121 -18.15 1.60 0.40
N LEU A 122 -18.60 2.57 1.19
CA LEU A 122 -18.37 2.68 2.62
C LEU A 122 -19.71 2.60 3.34
N THR A 123 -19.75 1.82 4.41
CA THR A 123 -20.85 1.77 5.38
C THR A 123 -20.27 1.92 6.78
N ASP A 124 -21.14 2.02 7.78
CA ASP A 124 -20.71 2.15 9.18
C ASP A 124 -19.94 0.90 9.67
N ALA A 125 -20.22 -0.27 9.10
CA ALA A 125 -19.61 -1.54 9.49
C ALA A 125 -18.47 -1.98 8.57
N THR A 126 -18.60 -1.73 7.27
CA THR A 126 -17.73 -2.32 6.25
C THR A 126 -17.25 -1.31 5.22
N PHE A 127 -16.19 -1.69 4.51
CA PHE A 127 -15.72 -0.99 3.34
C PHE A 127 -15.53 -1.97 2.18
N LYS A 128 -15.64 -1.44 0.96
CA LYS A 128 -15.23 -2.12 -0.27
C LYS A 128 -14.64 -1.09 -1.23
N ILE A 129 -13.42 -1.35 -1.66
CA ILE A 129 -12.66 -0.48 -2.55
C ILE A 129 -12.15 -1.32 -3.71
N SER A 130 -12.68 -1.07 -4.90
CA SER A 130 -12.25 -1.71 -6.14
C SER A 130 -11.40 -0.76 -6.95
N MET A 131 -10.27 -1.24 -7.48
CA MET A 131 -9.40 -0.51 -8.39
C MET A 131 -9.16 -1.36 -9.64
N THR A 132 -9.62 -0.88 -10.79
CA THR A 132 -9.47 -1.55 -12.08
C THR A 132 -8.52 -0.77 -12.95
N GLY A 133 -7.43 -1.40 -13.41
CA GLY A 133 -6.43 -0.79 -14.29
C GLY A 133 -5.92 -1.80 -15.32
N GLY A 134 -6.00 -1.44 -16.60
CA GLY A 134 -5.69 -2.38 -17.68
C GLY A 134 -6.65 -3.58 -17.65
N GLN A 135 -6.12 -4.80 -17.55
CA GLN A 135 -6.90 -6.05 -17.45
C GLN A 135 -7.02 -6.60 -16.02
N LYS A 136 -6.55 -5.85 -15.01
CA LYS A 136 -6.53 -6.31 -13.62
C LYS A 136 -7.49 -5.48 -12.78
N THR A 137 -8.26 -6.15 -11.94
CA THR A 137 -9.07 -5.56 -10.88
C THR A 137 -8.55 -6.05 -9.54
N LYS A 138 -8.34 -5.12 -8.62
CA LYS A 138 -8.05 -5.41 -7.21
C LYS A 138 -9.25 -4.96 -6.39
N VAL A 139 -9.73 -5.82 -5.50
CA VAL A 139 -10.79 -5.48 -4.54
C VAL A 139 -10.23 -5.65 -3.14
N ASP A 140 -10.33 -4.60 -2.34
CA ASP A 140 -10.06 -4.61 -0.91
C ASP A 140 -11.40 -4.43 -0.19
N GLU A 141 -11.84 -5.41 0.61
CA GLU A 141 -13.11 -5.35 1.36
C GLU A 141 -12.96 -5.98 2.74
N GLY A 142 -13.78 -5.53 3.69
CA GLY A 142 -13.78 -6.05 5.06
C GLY A 142 -14.43 -5.12 6.08
N GLU A 143 -14.19 -5.41 7.36
CA GLU A 143 -14.64 -4.60 8.50
C GLU A 143 -13.57 -3.59 8.91
N TRP A 144 -14.02 -2.44 9.43
CA TRP A 144 -13.11 -1.39 9.88
C TRP A 144 -12.20 -1.85 11.02
N GLY A 145 -10.90 -1.63 10.87
CA GLY A 145 -9.89 -1.97 11.88
C GLY A 145 -9.55 -3.45 11.99
N VAL A 146 -10.26 -4.33 11.28
CA VAL A 146 -9.99 -5.77 11.27
C VAL A 146 -8.94 -6.09 10.20
N PRO A 147 -7.80 -6.71 10.58
CA PRO A 147 -6.79 -7.10 9.59
C PRO A 147 -7.25 -8.24 8.69
N PHE A 148 -6.92 -8.18 7.41
CA PHE A 148 -7.19 -9.22 6.42
C PHE A 148 -5.98 -9.51 5.55
N LYS A 149 -5.98 -10.68 4.88
CA LYS A 149 -4.91 -11.06 3.96
C LYS A 149 -5.15 -10.41 2.60
N GLY A 150 -4.16 -9.71 2.09
CA GLY A 150 -4.15 -9.13 0.76
C GLY A 150 -2.92 -9.56 -0.04
N GLN A 151 -2.88 -9.13 -1.30
CA GLN A 151 -1.73 -9.35 -2.17
C GLN A 151 -1.39 -8.07 -2.92
N ASN A 152 -0.10 -7.75 -3.03
CA ASN A 152 0.33 -6.63 -3.87
C ASN A 152 0.38 -7.03 -5.36
N PRO A 153 0.52 -6.09 -6.30
CA PRO A 153 0.62 -6.41 -7.73
C PRO A 153 1.81 -7.30 -8.13
N ARG A 154 2.81 -7.48 -7.25
CA ARG A 154 3.96 -8.38 -7.44
C ARG A 154 3.69 -9.81 -6.96
N GLY A 155 2.56 -10.05 -6.29
CA GLY A 155 2.22 -11.34 -5.72
C GLY A 155 2.65 -11.53 -4.26
N ASP A 156 3.25 -10.51 -3.62
CA ASP A 156 3.67 -10.63 -2.22
C ASP A 156 2.43 -10.61 -1.31
N ALA A 157 2.41 -11.52 -0.32
CA ALA A 157 1.39 -11.52 0.73
C ALA A 157 1.51 -10.26 1.61
N LEU A 158 0.36 -9.66 1.89
CA LEU A 158 0.22 -8.47 2.73
C LEU A 158 -0.75 -8.77 3.87
N LEU A 159 -0.43 -8.27 5.06
CA LEU A 159 -1.42 -8.06 6.11
C LEU A 159 -1.94 -6.63 5.96
N VAL A 160 -3.22 -6.50 5.65
CA VAL A 160 -3.86 -5.22 5.33
C VAL A 160 -4.86 -4.87 6.43
N THR A 161 -4.91 -3.60 6.83
CA THR A 161 -5.91 -3.08 7.76
C THR A 161 -6.41 -1.74 7.23
N THR A 162 -7.72 -1.56 7.19
CA THR A 162 -8.34 -0.32 6.73
C THR A 162 -9.14 0.31 7.87
N THR A 163 -8.93 1.60 8.11
CA THR A 163 -9.67 2.41 9.09
C THR A 163 -10.13 3.71 8.44
N TYR A 164 -10.97 4.47 9.13
CA TYR A 164 -11.26 5.85 8.76
C TYR A 164 -10.97 6.78 9.95
N ARG A 165 -10.74 8.05 9.65
CA ARG A 165 -10.57 9.12 10.64
C ARG A 165 -11.01 10.46 10.05
N ILE A 166 -11.39 11.40 10.91
CA ILE A 166 -11.66 12.78 10.50
C ILE A 166 -10.42 13.62 10.75
N ASP A 167 -9.89 14.22 9.69
CA ASP A 167 -8.79 15.18 9.74
C ASP A 167 -9.35 16.60 9.59
N LYS A 168 -8.89 17.54 10.43
CA LYS A 168 -9.41 18.93 10.41
C LYS A 168 -9.22 19.64 9.07
N SER A 169 -8.18 19.29 8.32
CA SER A 169 -7.83 19.92 7.05
C SER A 169 -8.33 19.16 5.81
N LYS A 170 -8.59 17.86 5.96
CA LYS A 170 -8.94 16.96 4.83
C LYS A 170 -10.33 16.35 4.94
N GLY A 171 -11.05 16.58 6.04
CA GLY A 171 -12.31 15.90 6.34
C GLY A 171 -12.11 14.41 6.57
N LEU A 172 -13.08 13.60 6.13
CA LEU A 172 -13.00 12.15 6.26
C LEU A 172 -11.85 11.58 5.42
N CYS A 173 -11.00 10.80 6.08
CA CYS A 173 -9.88 10.09 5.49
C CYS A 173 -10.06 8.58 5.67
N VAL A 174 -10.09 7.82 4.58
CA VAL A 174 -9.98 6.35 4.61
C VAL A 174 -8.51 5.96 4.49
N VAL A 175 -8.01 5.24 5.48
CA VAL A 175 -6.59 4.89 5.63
C VAL A 175 -6.42 3.39 5.53
N THR A 176 -5.74 2.91 4.49
CA THR A 176 -5.35 1.51 4.34
C THR A 176 -3.87 1.38 4.67
N THR A 177 -3.54 0.55 5.65
CA THR A 177 -2.17 0.17 5.99
C THR A 177 -1.91 -1.24 5.46
N SER A 178 -0.81 -1.42 4.73
CA SER A 178 -0.38 -2.71 4.20
C SER A 178 1.01 -3.06 4.69
N LYS A 179 1.14 -4.15 5.43
CA LYS A 179 2.43 -4.67 5.90
C LYS A 179 2.82 -5.88 5.06
N ASN A 180 3.99 -5.82 4.42
CA ASN A 180 4.56 -6.97 3.73
C ASN A 180 5.13 -7.97 4.75
N GLU A 181 4.60 -9.19 4.77
CA GLU A 181 4.99 -10.19 5.77
C GLU A 181 6.43 -10.67 5.60
N LEU A 182 6.95 -10.70 4.36
CA LEU A 182 8.30 -11.16 4.05
C LEU A 182 9.37 -10.08 4.25
N ARG A 183 9.04 -8.83 3.92
CA ARG A 183 10.00 -7.71 3.89
C ARG A 183 9.84 -6.75 5.05
N GLY A 184 8.78 -6.85 5.84
CA GLY A 184 8.49 -5.97 6.98
C GLY A 184 8.08 -4.54 6.60
N ASN A 185 8.20 -4.15 5.34
CA ASN A 185 7.84 -2.81 4.86
C ASN A 185 6.35 -2.51 5.06
N VAL A 186 6.06 -1.31 5.55
CA VAL A 186 4.70 -0.81 5.76
C VAL A 186 4.41 0.29 4.75
N GLU A 187 3.36 0.09 3.97
CA GLU A 187 2.81 1.08 3.05
C GLU A 187 1.51 1.65 3.62
N LEU A 188 1.33 2.96 3.45
CA LEU A 188 0.14 3.69 3.84
C LEU A 188 -0.54 4.26 2.60
N MET A 189 -1.83 4.03 2.48
CA MET A 189 -2.70 4.61 1.45
C MET A 189 -3.78 5.42 2.14
N THR A 190 -3.87 6.72 1.83
CA THR A 190 -4.91 7.60 2.40
C THR A 190 -5.78 8.16 1.28
N ARG A 191 -7.10 7.99 1.41
CA ARG A 191 -8.11 8.52 0.49
C ARG A 191 -8.92 9.59 1.19
N TYR A 192 -9.10 10.74 0.55
CA TYR A 192 -9.89 11.85 1.07
C TYR A 192 -10.40 12.72 -0.08
N MET A 193 -11.37 13.57 0.22
CA MET A 193 -11.91 14.54 -0.75
C MET A 193 -11.11 15.83 -0.75
N LYS A 194 -10.82 16.36 -1.93
CA LYS A 194 -10.22 17.68 -2.11
C LYS A 194 -10.76 18.31 -3.39
N ASP A 195 -11.38 19.48 -3.27
CA ASP A 195 -11.87 20.26 -4.42
C ASP A 195 -12.79 19.45 -5.37
N GLY A 196 -13.64 18.57 -4.80
CA GLY A 196 -14.53 17.69 -5.56
C GLY A 196 -13.86 16.45 -6.19
N GLU A 197 -12.56 16.26 -5.96
CA GLU A 197 -11.79 15.10 -6.43
C GLU A 197 -11.50 14.14 -5.28
N CYS A 198 -11.46 12.84 -5.59
CA CYS A 198 -10.93 11.85 -4.66
C CYS A 198 -9.40 11.81 -4.82
N VAL A 199 -8.68 12.10 -3.75
CA VAL A 199 -7.21 12.07 -3.72
C VAL A 199 -6.74 10.83 -2.99
N LEU A 200 -5.89 10.05 -3.65
CA LEU A 200 -5.19 8.90 -3.07
C LEU A 200 -3.71 9.23 -2.89
N LEU A 201 -3.28 9.31 -1.64
CA LEU A 201 -1.88 9.39 -1.24
C LEU A 201 -1.34 7.99 -1.01
N VAL A 202 -0.18 7.68 -1.58
CA VAL A 202 0.52 6.39 -1.38
C VAL A 202 1.96 6.67 -1.00
N GLY A 203 2.43 6.07 0.09
CA GLY A 203 3.81 6.19 0.52
C GLY A 203 4.16 5.23 1.66
N PRO A 204 5.42 5.18 2.09
CA PRO A 204 5.77 4.54 3.35
C PRO A 204 4.97 5.16 4.51
N LYS A 205 4.82 4.41 5.62
CA LYS A 205 4.24 4.96 6.84
C LYS A 205 5.02 6.21 7.24
N ILE A 206 4.41 7.37 7.01
CA ILE A 206 4.96 8.70 7.29
C ILE A 206 5.51 8.68 8.72
N SER A 207 6.81 8.46 8.86
CA SER A 207 7.49 8.78 10.09
C SER A 207 7.82 10.26 9.98
N VAL A 208 7.07 11.10 10.70
CA VAL A 208 7.47 12.50 10.92
C VAL A 208 8.61 12.49 11.94
N LYS A 209 9.70 11.78 11.62
CA LYS A 209 10.98 12.00 12.27
C LYS A 209 11.77 12.88 11.32
N ASP A 210 12.20 14.02 11.83
CA ASP A 210 13.16 14.94 11.19
C ASP A 210 12.63 15.86 10.07
N GLY A 211 11.31 16.06 9.96
CA GLY A 211 10.74 17.07 9.05
C GLY A 211 10.98 16.82 7.56
N LYS A 212 11.51 15.65 7.19
CA LYS A 212 11.64 15.22 5.80
C LYS A 212 10.40 14.42 5.41
N THR A 213 9.65 14.94 4.45
CA THR A 213 8.57 14.19 3.80
C THR A 213 9.20 12.98 3.09
N GLU A 214 8.94 11.77 3.60
CA GLU A 214 9.24 10.55 2.86
C GLU A 214 8.54 10.57 1.50
N VAL A 215 9.10 9.87 0.51
CA VAL A 215 8.60 9.88 -0.88
C VAL A 215 7.17 9.35 -0.92
N SER A 216 6.19 10.25 -0.94
CA SER A 216 4.80 9.95 -1.25
C SER A 216 4.48 10.25 -2.71
N SER A 217 3.43 9.63 -3.22
CA SER A 217 2.82 9.97 -4.50
C SER A 217 1.35 10.29 -4.30
N GLU A 218 0.82 11.15 -5.15
CA GLU A 218 -0.59 11.51 -5.14
C GLU A 218 -1.23 11.11 -6.47
N ARG A 219 -2.46 10.60 -6.38
CA ARG A 219 -3.30 10.28 -7.53
C ARG A 219 -4.64 10.98 -7.32
N PHE A 220 -5.03 11.75 -8.32
CA PHE A 220 -6.30 12.48 -8.30
C PHE A 220 -7.28 11.77 -9.21
N PHE A 221 -8.50 11.59 -8.71
CA PHE A 221 -9.58 10.97 -9.44
C PHE A 221 -10.79 11.89 -9.50
N LYS A 222 -11.38 12.01 -10.69
CA LYS A 222 -12.63 12.74 -10.90
C LYS A 222 -13.79 11.78 -10.84
N ARG A 223 -14.91 12.24 -10.29
CA ARG A 223 -16.14 11.44 -10.27
C ARG A 223 -16.59 11.19 -11.71
N LYS A 224 -16.90 9.95 -12.02
CA LYS A 224 -17.45 9.58 -13.32
C LYS A 224 -18.92 9.99 -13.34
N GLN A 225 -19.28 10.93 -14.21
CA GLN A 225 -20.69 11.22 -14.49
C GLN A 225 -21.28 10.04 -15.27
N GLU A 226 -22.40 9.52 -14.79
CA GLU A 226 -23.21 8.51 -15.51
C GLU A 226 -24.11 9.18 -16.54
#